data_AF-A0A392VHV2-F1
#
_entry.id   AF-A0A392VHV2-F1
#
_cell.length_a   1.000
_cell.length_b   1.000
_cell.length_c   1.000
_cell.angle_alpha   90.00
_cell.angle_beta   90.00
_cell.angle_gamma   90.00
#
_symmetry.space_group_name_H-M   'P 1'
#
loop_
_entity.id
_entity.type
_entity.pdbx_description
1 polymer ?
#
loop_
_entity_poly.entity_id
_entity_poly.type
_entity_poly.pdbx_seq_one_letter_code
_entity_poly.pdbx_strand_id
1 'polypeptide(L)' 'MTPVEDEPEAAHGLYTRDELVERIRVLGKDVLDGVKFGFDNAVDQLKVLNPRVELNTEGLNMLKR' A
#
# COMPACT_ATOMS: atom_id res chain seq x y z
N MET A 1 10.46 -18.24 19.09
CA MET A 1 11.19 -17.11 19.68
C MET A 1 10.33 -16.56 20.81
N THR A 2 10.93 -16.00 21.86
CA THR A 2 10.14 -15.30 22.89
C THR A 2 9.63 -13.98 22.30
N PRO A 3 8.33 -13.66 22.40
CA PRO A 3 7.78 -12.41 21.90
C PRO A 3 8.44 -11.19 22.53
N VAL A 4 8.63 -10.14 21.73
CA VAL A 4 9.06 -8.81 22.23
C VAL A 4 7.82 -7.97 22.56
N GLU A 5 7.92 -7.02 23.50
CA GLU A 5 6.77 -6.23 23.95
C GLU A 5 6.04 -5.49 22.81
N ASP A 6 6.79 -5.07 21.78
CA ASP A 6 6.25 -4.37 20.61
C ASP A 6 6.12 -5.28 19.37
N GLU A 7 5.94 -6.59 19.56
CA GLU A 7 5.75 -7.50 18.43
C GLU A 7 4.45 -7.13 17.69
N PRO A 8 4.51 -6.82 16.38
CA PRO A 8 3.31 -6.48 15.65
C PRO A 8 2.41 -7.71 15.58
N GLU A 9 1.09 -7.51 15.72
CA GLU A 9 0.12 -8.62 15.66
C GLU A 9 0.26 -9.47 14.39
N ALA A 10 0.65 -8.84 13.28
CA ALA A 10 0.91 -9.50 12.01
C ALA A 10 2.10 -10.49 12.05
N ALA A 11 2.98 -10.40 13.05
CA ALA A 11 4.11 -11.29 13.26
C ALA A 11 3.84 -12.41 14.29
N HIS A 12 2.72 -12.35 15.02
CA HIS A 12 2.36 -13.38 15.99
C HIS A 12 2.27 -14.75 15.32
N GLY A 13 2.98 -15.73 15.90
CA GLY A 13 2.96 -17.11 15.43
C GLY A 13 3.80 -17.37 14.18
N LEU A 14 4.63 -16.42 13.73
CA LEU A 14 5.68 -16.70 12.75
C LEU A 14 6.88 -17.32 13.47
N TYR A 15 7.29 -18.51 13.04
CA TYR A 15 8.37 -19.28 13.69
C TYR A 15 9.63 -19.37 12.83
N THR A 16 9.53 -19.03 11.55
CA THR A 16 10.62 -19.13 10.57
C THR A 16 10.87 -17.83 9.82
N ARG A 17 12.09 -17.70 9.27
CA ARG A 17 12.45 -16.55 8.41
C ARG A 17 11.61 -16.51 7.13
N ASP A 18 11.25 -17.66 6.58
CA ASP A 18 10.47 -17.73 5.34
C ASP A 18 9.05 -17.22 5.54
N GLU A 19 8.40 -17.59 6.66
CA GLU A 19 7.08 -17.06 7.05
C GLU A 19 7.12 -15.53 7.24
N LEU A 20 8.17 -15.01 7.87
CA LEU A 20 8.37 -13.57 8.03
C LEU A 20 8.54 -12.85 6.70
N VAL A 21 9.37 -13.37 5.80
CA VAL A 21 9.59 -12.78 4.46
C VAL A 21 8.29 -12.77 3.66
N GLU A 22 7.51 -13.83 3.72
CA GLU A 22 6.22 -13.88 3.02
C GLU A 22 5.21 -12.90 3.62
N ARG A 23 5.15 -12.78 4.96
CA ARG A 23 4.28 -11.79 5.59
C ARG A 23 4.65 -10.36 5.22
N ILE A 24 5.94 -10.03 5.19
CA ILE A 24 6.45 -8.73 4.74
C ILE A 24 6.03 -8.46 3.29
N ARG A 25 6.14 -9.46 2.40
CA ARG A 25 5.71 -9.32 0.99
C ARG A 25 4.22 -9.00 0.90
N VAL A 26 3.37 -9.73 1.63
CA VAL A 26 1.92 -9.50 1.64
C VAL A 26 1.60 -8.09 2.15
N LEU A 27 2.16 -7.70 3.30
CA LEU A 27 1.95 -6.36 3.87
C LEU A 27 2.41 -5.25 2.90
N GLY A 28 3.56 -5.43 2.25
CA GLY A 28 4.06 -4.47 1.26
C GLY A 28 3.11 -4.32 0.07
N LYS A 29 2.48 -5.41 -0.36
CA LYS A 29 1.46 -5.38 -1.41
C LYS A 29 0.19 -4.66 -0.95
N ASP A 30 -0.31 -5.01 0.23
CA ASP A 30 -1.53 -4.39 0.78
C ASP A 30 -1.37 -2.87 0.94
N VAL A 31 -0.21 -2.41 1.41
CA VAL A 31 0.12 -0.98 1.50
C VAL A 31 0.14 -0.33 0.12
N LEU A 32 0.80 -0.95 -0.87
CA LEU A 32 0.86 -0.41 -2.23
C LEU A 32 -0.55 -0.29 -2.84
N ASP A 33 -1.37 -1.32 -2.68
CA ASP A 33 -2.75 -1.35 -3.20
C ASP A 33 -3.61 -0.28 -2.51
N GLY A 34 -3.44 -0.05 -1.21
CA GLY A 34 -4.09 1.04 -0.48
C GLY A 34 -3.69 2.43 -0.98
N VAL A 35 -2.40 2.65 -1.25
CA VAL A 35 -1.91 3.93 -1.79
C VAL A 35 -2.44 4.19 -3.20
N LYS A 36 -2.48 3.16 -4.05
CA LYS A 36 -3.08 3.25 -5.40
C LYS A 36 -4.54 3.67 -5.34
N PHE A 37 -5.32 2.99 -4.49
CA PHE A 37 -6.73 3.32 -4.30
C PHE A 37 -6.93 4.77 -3.84
N GLY A 38 -6.14 5.22 -2.86
CA GLY A 38 -6.18 6.60 -2.39
C GLY A 38 -5.81 7.61 -3.47
N PHE A 39 -4.79 7.30 -4.28
CA PHE A 39 -4.35 8.12 -5.39
C PHE A 39 -5.44 8.26 -6.46
N ASP A 40 -6.04 7.16 -6.91
CA ASP A 40 -7.10 7.17 -7.92
C ASP A 40 -8.30 7.99 -7.44
N ASN A 41 -8.72 7.79 -6.19
CA ASN A 41 -9.80 8.56 -5.59
C ASN A 41 -9.48 10.07 -5.53
N ALA A 42 -8.25 10.45 -5.19
CA ALA A 42 -7.85 11.86 -5.19
C ALA A 42 -7.84 12.46 -6.60
N VAL A 43 -7.35 11.70 -7.60
CA VAL A 43 -7.39 12.11 -9.02
C VAL A 43 -8.83 12.30 -9.50
N ASP A 44 -9.73 11.39 -9.15
CA ASP A 44 -11.14 11.47 -9.54
C ASP A 44 -11.84 12.66 -8.88
N GLN A 45 -11.61 12.90 -7.59
CA GLN A 45 -12.13 14.08 -6.90
C GLN A 45 -11.64 15.38 -7.55
N LEU A 46 -10.36 15.46 -7.92
CA LEU A 46 -9.80 16.63 -8.59
C LEU A 46 -10.43 16.86 -9.97
N LYS A 47 -10.70 15.79 -10.73
CA LYS A 47 -11.40 15.89 -12.03
C LYS A 47 -12.84 16.35 -11.89
N VAL A 48 -13.56 15.87 -10.87
CA VAL A 48 -14.94 16.31 -10.58
C VAL A 48 -14.97 17.81 -10.30
N LEU A 49 -14.04 18.32 -9.51
CA LEU A 49 -13.95 19.75 -9.18
C LEU A 49 -13.40 20.61 -10.32
N ASN A 50 -12.61 20.03 -11.24
CA ASN A 50 -11.92 20.75 -12.31
C ASN A 50 -12.17 20.10 -13.68
N PRO A 51 -13.40 20.10 -14.21
CA PRO A 51 -13.77 19.31 -15.40
C PRO A 51 -13.11 19.77 -16.71
N ARG A 52 -12.44 20.92 -16.72
CA ARG A 52 -11.75 21.49 -17.89
C ARG A 52 -10.23 21.40 -17.81
N VAL A 53 -9.70 20.84 -16.73
CA VAL A 53 -8.25 20.73 -16.49
C VAL A 53 -7.83 19.28 -16.68
N GLU A 54 -6.80 19.07 -17.50
CA GLU A 54 -6.17 17.77 -17.65
C GLU A 54 -5.05 17.62 -16.62
N LEU A 55 -5.15 16.58 -15.78
CA LEU A 55 -4.15 16.30 -14.74
C LEU A 55 -2.97 15.53 -15.34
N ASN A 56 -1.78 16.11 -15.29
CA ASN A 56 -0.55 15.37 -15.60
C ASN A 56 -0.20 14.44 -14.42
N THR A 57 -0.11 13.16 -14.73
CA THR A 57 0.23 12.10 -13.77
C THR A 57 1.40 11.25 -14.29
N GLU A 58 2.19 11.78 -15.22
CA GLU A 58 3.42 11.18 -15.72
C GLU A 58 4.40 10.88 -14.58
N GLY A 59 5.16 9.79 -14.69
CA GLY A 59 6.07 9.33 -13.65
C GLY A 59 5.40 8.57 -12.48
N LEU A 60 4.07 8.66 -12.32
CA LEU A 60 3.32 7.98 -11.26
C LEU A 60 2.81 6.58 -11.68
N ASN A 61 3.51 5.93 -12.63
CA ASN A 61 3.07 4.67 -13.24
C ASN A 61 2.93 3.51 -12.24
N MET A 62 3.68 3.54 -11.14
CA MET A 62 3.56 2.54 -10.07
C MET A 62 2.25 2.66 -9.28
N LEU A 63 1.59 3.82 -9.34
CA LEU A 63 0.35 4.12 -8.61
C LEU A 63 -0.92 3.98 -9.46
N LYS A 64 -0.78 3.81 -10.78
CA LYS A 64 -1.90 3.78 -11.74
C LYS A 64 -2.34 2.38 -12.17
N ARG A 65 -1.75 1.33 -11.60
CA ARG A 65 -1.81 -0.03 -12.16
C ARG A 65 -2.28 -1.07 -11.16
#